data_AF-A0AA40KHY6-F1
#
_entry.id   AF-A0AA40KHY6-F1
#
_cell.length_a   1.000
_cell.length_b   1.000
_cell.length_c   1.000
_cell.angle_alpha   90.00
_cell.angle_beta   90.00
_cell.angle_gamma   90.00
#
_symmetry.space_group_name_H-M   'P 1'
#
loop_
_entity.id
_entity.type
_entity.pdbx_description
1 polymer ?
#
loop_
_entity_poly.entity_id
_entity_poly.type
_entity_poly.pdbx_seq_one_letter_code
_entity_poly.pdbx_strand_id
1 'polypeptide(L)'
;MLERKVYEGRAAYNLFIRPEKSASNPLEQFVLLVKALKGAAAIELIKQAVETPGVHVFGELLDMPNIKELMNGSHVQYWNTVNLFAYGTYKEYSENKDKVLELTLTQKKNQHLTMVTLATKSRCIPYSLLLEELDINNVRDLEDLIIEAIYADIIHGKLDQKNSQLE
;
A
#
# COMPACT_ATOMS: atom_id res chain seq x y z
N MET A 1 -24.01 -25.95 51.48
CA MET A 1 -22.76 -25.53 52.17
C MET A 1 -21.69 -25.46 51.09
N LEU A 2 -21.33 -24.29 50.54
CA LEU A 2 -20.48 -23.23 51.13
C LEU A 2 -19.13 -23.84 51.56
N GLU A 3 -17.95 -23.36 51.16
CA GLU A 3 -17.54 -21.99 50.87
C GLU A 3 -16.06 -21.92 50.40
N ARG A 4 -15.70 -20.74 49.85
CA ARG A 4 -14.37 -20.09 49.70
C ARG A 4 -13.77 -20.07 48.29
N LYS A 5 -13.26 -18.96 47.75
CA LYS A 5 -13.45 -17.50 47.91
C LYS A 5 -12.56 -16.87 46.80
N VAL A 6 -13.16 -16.01 45.97
CA VAL A 6 -12.62 -14.76 45.37
C VAL A 6 -11.14 -14.68 44.95
N TYR A 7 -10.91 -14.55 43.62
CA TYR A 7 -9.96 -13.57 43.07
C TYR A 7 -10.56 -12.91 41.82
N GLU A 8 -10.84 -11.61 41.94
CA GLU A 8 -11.10 -10.65 40.87
C GLU A 8 -9.85 -10.41 40.00
N GLY A 9 -10.05 -9.93 38.77
CA GLY A 9 -9.09 -8.99 38.15
C GLY A 9 -8.55 -9.37 36.77
N ARG A 10 -9.17 -8.77 35.75
CA ARG A 10 -8.69 -8.40 34.41
C ARG A 10 -7.21 -8.66 34.01
N ALA A 11 -7.09 -8.95 32.70
CA ALA A 11 -5.95 -8.75 31.81
C ALA A 11 -4.93 -9.91 31.71
N ALA A 12 -4.98 -10.61 30.57
CA ALA A 12 -3.84 -10.65 29.66
C ALA A 12 -4.28 -11.28 28.34
N TYR A 13 -4.32 -10.42 27.34
CA TYR A 13 -4.31 -10.71 25.92
C TYR A 13 -3.28 -11.79 25.57
N ASN A 14 -3.66 -13.05 25.63
CA ASN A 14 -2.96 -14.12 24.90
C ASN A 14 -3.81 -14.45 23.66
N LEU A 15 -4.03 -13.42 22.84
CA LEU A 15 -4.37 -13.65 21.45
C LEU A 15 -3.12 -14.23 20.82
N PHE A 16 -3.22 -15.52 20.47
CA PHE A 16 -2.27 -16.28 19.69
C PHE A 16 -1.63 -15.41 18.59
N ILE A 17 -0.44 -14.88 18.85
CA ILE A 17 0.48 -14.45 17.79
C ILE A 17 0.87 -15.74 17.08
N ARG A 18 0.25 -15.97 15.92
CA ARG A 18 0.66 -17.01 14.99
C ARG A 18 2.13 -16.79 14.62
N PRO A 19 2.99 -17.81 14.66
CA PRO A 19 4.27 -17.75 14.00
C PRO A 19 4.04 -18.07 12.53
N GLU A 20 3.86 -17.06 11.67
CA GLU A 20 3.98 -17.26 10.21
C GLU A 20 5.00 -16.28 9.63
N LYS A 21 6.27 -16.52 9.95
CA LYS A 21 7.39 -16.09 9.09
C LYS A 21 7.72 -17.22 8.11
N SER A 22 6.83 -17.43 7.16
CA SER A 22 7.10 -18.22 5.96
C SER A 22 6.07 -17.88 4.89
N ALA A 23 6.07 -16.63 4.46
CA ALA A 23 5.55 -16.26 3.15
C ALA A 23 6.73 -15.64 2.40
N SER A 24 7.18 -16.31 1.34
CA SER A 24 8.05 -15.70 0.33
C SER A 24 7.52 -14.29 0.09
N ASN A 25 8.33 -13.26 0.32
CA ASN A 25 7.89 -11.89 0.10
C ASN A 25 7.41 -11.84 -1.35
N PRO A 26 6.11 -11.58 -1.65
CA PRO A 26 5.59 -11.72 -3.00
C PRO A 26 6.39 -10.86 -3.98
N LEU A 27 6.92 -9.75 -3.48
CA LEU A 27 7.89 -8.91 -4.16
C LEU A 27 9.18 -9.61 -4.56
N GLU A 28 9.83 -10.39 -3.69
CA GLU A 28 11.06 -11.12 -4.03
C GLU A 28 10.82 -12.08 -5.19
N GLN A 29 9.65 -12.74 -5.20
CA GLN A 29 9.26 -13.60 -6.32
C GLN A 29 9.09 -12.78 -7.61
N PHE A 30 8.44 -11.62 -7.55
CA PHE A 30 8.27 -10.74 -8.71
C PHE A 30 9.61 -10.18 -9.22
N VAL A 31 10.53 -9.79 -8.33
CA VAL A 31 11.88 -9.30 -8.69
C VAL A 31 12.71 -10.43 -9.30
N LEU A 32 12.57 -11.66 -8.82
CA LEU A 32 13.29 -12.80 -9.38
C LEU A 32 12.75 -13.20 -10.76
N LEU A 33 11.43 -13.18 -10.94
CA LEU A 33 10.78 -13.44 -12.22
C LEU A 33 11.12 -12.35 -13.24
N VAL A 34 11.01 -11.06 -12.88
CA VAL A 34 11.26 -9.96 -13.82
C VAL A 34 12.70 -9.93 -14.34
N LYS A 35 13.69 -10.48 -13.59
CA LYS A 35 15.08 -10.66 -14.07
C LYS A 35 15.14 -11.51 -15.34
N ALA A 36 14.34 -12.57 -15.41
CA ALA A 36 14.29 -13.49 -16.55
C ALA A 36 13.31 -13.05 -17.65
N LEU A 37 12.31 -12.24 -17.32
CA LEU A 37 11.26 -11.81 -18.24
C LEU A 37 11.59 -10.48 -18.93
N LYS A 38 11.30 -10.37 -20.22
CA LYS A 38 11.51 -9.15 -21.03
C LYS A 38 10.28 -8.78 -21.83
N GLY A 39 10.15 -7.50 -22.19
CA GLY A 39 9.07 -7.00 -23.04
C GLY A 39 7.67 -7.33 -22.48
N ALA A 40 6.84 -8.00 -23.28
CA ALA A 40 5.47 -8.36 -22.93
C ALA A 40 5.34 -9.16 -21.62
N ALA A 41 6.29 -10.04 -21.31
CA ALA A 41 6.23 -10.84 -20.09
C ALA A 41 6.54 -10.02 -18.82
N ALA A 42 7.44 -9.04 -18.92
CA ALA A 42 7.70 -8.10 -17.83
C ALA A 42 6.46 -7.22 -17.57
N ILE A 43 5.74 -6.86 -18.62
CA ILE A 43 4.49 -6.09 -18.55
C ILE A 43 3.37 -6.86 -17.85
N GLU A 44 3.18 -8.13 -18.19
CA GLU A 44 2.22 -9.01 -17.50
C GLU A 44 2.56 -9.13 -16.01
N LEU A 45 3.85 -9.25 -15.70
CA LEU A 45 4.32 -9.28 -14.32
C LEU A 45 4.02 -7.99 -13.56
N ILE A 46 4.22 -6.82 -14.19
CA ILE A 46 3.85 -5.52 -13.59
C ILE A 46 2.36 -5.49 -13.28
N LYS A 47 1.50 -5.89 -14.21
CA LYS A 47 0.06 -5.97 -13.99
C LYS A 47 -0.25 -6.84 -12.79
N GLN A 48 0.31 -8.06 -12.75
CA GLN A 48 0.13 -8.95 -11.60
C GLN A 48 0.63 -8.34 -10.30
N ALA A 49 1.80 -7.70 -10.28
CA ALA A 49 2.34 -7.05 -9.08
C ALA A 49 1.46 -5.89 -8.60
N VAL A 50 0.91 -5.10 -9.53
CA VAL A 50 -0.02 -4.00 -9.25
C VAL A 50 -1.38 -4.52 -8.80
N GLU A 51 -1.83 -5.67 -9.28
CA GLU A 51 -3.10 -6.30 -8.84
C GLU A 51 -2.94 -7.12 -7.55
N THR A 52 -1.72 -7.54 -7.20
CA THR A 52 -1.46 -8.38 -6.03
C THR A 52 -1.55 -7.55 -4.74
N PRO A 53 -2.48 -7.85 -3.82
CA PRO A 53 -2.51 -7.21 -2.51
C PRO A 53 -1.27 -7.58 -1.69
N GLY A 54 -0.71 -6.63 -0.94
CA GLY A 54 0.51 -6.82 -0.17
C GLY A 54 1.80 -6.40 -0.90
N VAL A 55 1.78 -6.23 -2.23
CA VAL A 55 2.90 -5.66 -2.98
C VAL A 55 2.75 -4.14 -3.04
N HIS A 56 3.54 -3.46 -2.22
CA HIS A 56 3.55 -2.00 -2.09
C HIS A 56 4.91 -1.37 -2.42
N VAL A 57 5.96 -2.17 -2.60
CA VAL A 57 7.29 -1.64 -2.93
C VAL A 57 7.55 -1.87 -4.42
N PHE A 58 7.62 -0.79 -5.18
CA PHE A 58 7.84 -0.84 -6.63
C PHE A 58 9.21 -0.27 -7.03
N GLY A 59 9.96 0.29 -6.08
CA GLY A 59 11.30 0.84 -6.33
C GLY A 59 12.28 -0.21 -6.86
N GLU A 60 12.29 -1.42 -6.28
CA GLU A 60 13.16 -2.52 -6.75
C GLU A 60 12.77 -3.00 -8.15
N LEU A 61 11.47 -3.07 -8.44
CA LEU A 61 10.96 -3.40 -9.77
C LEU A 61 11.37 -2.34 -10.79
N LEU A 62 11.25 -1.05 -10.45
CA LEU A 62 11.64 0.05 -11.33
C LEU A 62 13.15 0.10 -11.58
N ASP A 63 13.97 -0.34 -10.62
CA ASP A 63 15.42 -0.31 -10.77
C ASP A 63 15.93 -1.35 -11.79
N MET A 64 15.11 -2.36 -12.09
CA MET A 64 15.42 -3.42 -13.04
C MET A 64 15.64 -2.89 -14.47
N PRO A 65 16.71 -3.33 -15.16
CA PRO A 65 16.99 -2.90 -16.54
C PRO A 65 15.83 -3.23 -17.49
N ASN A 66 15.23 -4.41 -17.33
CA ASN A 66 14.11 -4.86 -18.16
C ASN A 66 12.88 -3.94 -18.05
N ILE A 67 12.70 -3.28 -16.90
CA ILE A 67 11.63 -2.29 -16.68
C ILE A 67 12.07 -0.93 -17.21
N LYS A 68 13.31 -0.49 -16.95
CA LYS A 68 13.86 0.77 -17.50
C LYS A 68 13.82 0.81 -19.04
N GLU A 69 13.99 -0.33 -19.71
CA GLU A 69 13.85 -0.43 -21.17
C GLU A 69 12.42 -0.08 -21.66
N LEU A 70 11.39 -0.26 -20.84
CA LEU A 70 10.00 0.07 -21.18
C LEU A 70 9.76 1.59 -21.29
N MET A 71 10.63 2.42 -20.69
CA MET A 71 10.53 3.88 -20.71
C MET A 71 10.56 4.45 -22.14
N ASN A 72 11.33 3.84 -23.04
CA ASN A 72 11.49 4.28 -24.43
C ASN A 72 10.70 3.45 -25.45
N GLY A 73 9.83 2.54 -24.98
CA GLY A 73 9.09 1.62 -25.82
C GLY A 73 7.62 2.00 -26.02
N SER A 74 6.90 1.18 -26.80
CA SER A 74 5.43 1.26 -26.98
C SER A 74 4.62 1.01 -25.69
N HIS A 75 5.30 0.67 -24.59
CA HIS A 75 4.72 0.28 -23.31
C HIS A 75 5.06 1.27 -22.19
N VAL A 76 5.36 2.53 -22.55
CA VAL A 76 5.67 3.61 -21.60
C VAL A 76 4.61 3.80 -20.51
N GLN A 77 3.34 3.48 -20.80
CA GLN A 77 2.25 3.57 -19.81
C GLN A 77 2.49 2.67 -18.59
N TYR A 78 3.05 1.47 -18.79
CA TYR A 78 3.38 0.55 -17.71
C TYR A 78 4.54 1.05 -16.87
N TRP A 79 5.56 1.59 -17.54
CA TRP A 79 6.69 2.21 -16.84
C TRP A 79 6.23 3.41 -16.01
N ASN A 80 5.38 4.27 -16.58
CA ASN A 80 4.78 5.40 -15.87
C ASN A 80 4.00 4.93 -14.64
N THR A 81 3.20 3.86 -14.76
CA THR A 81 2.48 3.28 -13.61
C THR A 81 3.44 2.82 -12.53
N VAL A 82 4.49 2.04 -12.85
CA VAL A 82 5.46 1.57 -11.84
C VAL A 82 6.21 2.74 -11.22
N ASN A 83 6.63 3.72 -12.02
CA ASN A 83 7.33 4.92 -11.55
C ASN A 83 6.46 5.72 -10.59
N LEU A 84 5.19 5.89 -10.93
CA LEU A 84 4.21 6.59 -10.12
C LEU A 84 3.91 5.84 -8.82
N PHE A 85 3.95 4.50 -8.84
CA PHE A 85 3.82 3.70 -7.62
C PHE A 85 5.08 3.71 -6.75
N ALA A 86 6.26 3.88 -7.37
CA ALA A 86 7.53 3.94 -6.65
C ALA A 86 7.78 5.31 -5.99
N TYR A 87 7.39 6.40 -6.66
CA TYR A 87 7.75 7.77 -6.25
C TYR A 87 6.63 8.79 -6.33
N GLY A 88 5.53 8.47 -7.01
CA GLY A 88 4.45 9.41 -7.26
C GLY A 88 3.38 9.40 -6.19
N THR A 89 2.44 10.31 -6.35
CA THR A 89 1.27 10.51 -5.50
C THR A 89 -0.03 10.21 -6.24
N TYR A 90 -1.12 10.07 -5.49
CA TYR A 90 -2.44 9.87 -6.08
C TYR A 90 -2.89 11.07 -6.93
N LYS A 91 -2.49 12.30 -6.59
CA LYS A 91 -2.71 13.48 -7.45
C LYS A 91 -2.09 13.30 -8.83
N GLU A 92 -0.82 12.89 -8.88
CA GLU A 92 -0.14 12.61 -10.15
C GLU A 92 -0.84 11.49 -10.91
N TYR A 93 -1.38 10.47 -10.22
CA TYR A 93 -2.17 9.43 -10.86
C TYR A 93 -3.41 10.02 -11.53
N SER A 94 -4.16 10.86 -10.80
CA SER A 94 -5.39 11.49 -11.30
C SER A 94 -5.12 12.40 -12.50
N GLU A 95 -4.02 13.17 -12.49
CA GLU A 95 -3.61 14.03 -13.60
C GLU A 95 -3.10 13.25 -14.82
N ASN A 96 -2.46 12.09 -14.60
CA ASN A 96 -1.85 11.29 -15.66
C ASN A 96 -2.66 10.03 -16.01
N LYS A 97 -3.97 9.98 -15.69
CA LYS A 97 -4.86 8.84 -15.99
C LYS A 97 -4.75 8.34 -17.44
N ASP A 98 -4.60 9.24 -18.40
CA ASP A 98 -4.47 8.93 -19.84
C ASP A 98 -3.11 8.25 -20.21
N LYS A 99 -2.09 8.45 -19.36
CA LYS A 99 -0.71 7.98 -19.55
C LYS A 99 -0.34 6.80 -18.66
N VAL A 100 -1.24 6.33 -17.80
CA VAL A 100 -1.05 5.20 -16.89
C VAL A 100 -2.12 4.14 -17.15
N LEU A 101 -1.91 2.91 -16.66
CA LEU A 101 -2.95 1.90 -16.66
C LEU A 101 -4.15 2.34 -15.79
N GLU A 102 -5.31 2.55 -16.42
CA GLU A 102 -6.57 2.63 -15.69
C GLU A 102 -6.97 1.24 -15.19
N LEU A 103 -6.81 1.02 -13.89
CA LEU A 103 -7.34 -0.15 -13.19
C LEU A 103 -7.97 0.30 -11.88
N THR A 104 -9.13 -0.27 -11.54
CA THR A 104 -9.87 0.08 -10.32
C THR A 104 -9.08 -0.23 -9.05
N LEU A 105 -8.32 -1.34 -9.05
CA LEU A 105 -7.46 -1.75 -7.93
C LEU A 105 -6.20 -0.88 -7.78
N THR A 106 -5.71 -0.34 -8.89
CA THR A 106 -4.55 0.57 -8.94
C THR A 106 -4.83 1.87 -8.19
N GLN A 107 -6.06 2.38 -8.24
CA GLN A 107 -6.44 3.61 -7.53
C GLN A 107 -6.28 3.46 -6.01
N LYS A 108 -6.97 2.47 -5.41
CA LYS A 108 -6.88 2.21 -3.97
C LYS A 108 -5.44 1.95 -3.53
N LYS A 109 -4.69 1.18 -4.31
CA LYS A 109 -3.29 0.91 -3.96
C LYS A 109 -2.44 2.18 -4.00
N ASN A 110 -2.65 3.04 -4.98
CA ASN A 110 -1.96 4.32 -5.03
C ASN A 110 -2.28 5.21 -3.83
N GLN A 111 -3.54 5.23 -3.40
CA GLN A 111 -3.95 5.93 -2.18
C GLN A 111 -3.21 5.38 -0.95
N HIS A 112 -3.11 4.06 -0.79
CA HIS A 112 -2.33 3.45 0.28
C HIS A 112 -0.84 3.84 0.23
N LEU A 113 -0.22 3.84 -0.96
CA LEU A 113 1.19 4.22 -1.12
C LEU A 113 1.44 5.69 -0.80
N THR A 114 0.51 6.56 -1.18
CA THR A 114 0.53 7.98 -0.83
C THR A 114 0.45 8.13 0.70
N MET A 115 -0.44 7.39 1.36
CA MET A 115 -0.51 7.36 2.83
C MET A 115 0.79 6.90 3.49
N VAL A 116 1.40 5.81 3.02
CA VAL A 116 2.69 5.31 3.54
C VAL A 116 3.78 6.37 3.38
N THR A 117 3.81 7.05 2.23
CA THR A 117 4.76 8.12 1.95
C THR A 117 4.57 9.30 2.91
N LEU A 118 3.32 9.68 3.19
CA LEU A 118 3.00 10.73 4.16
C LEU A 118 3.36 10.31 5.60
N ALA A 119 3.08 9.06 5.98
CA ALA A 119 3.41 8.51 7.30
C ALA A 119 4.93 8.40 7.53
N THR A 120 5.70 8.19 6.47
CA THR A 120 7.16 8.21 6.52
C THR A 120 7.71 9.61 6.76
N LYS A 121 7.04 10.65 6.21
CA LYS A 121 7.44 12.05 6.35
C LYS A 121 6.99 12.67 7.68
N SER A 122 5.79 12.31 8.14
CA SER A 122 5.14 12.90 9.30
C SER A 122 4.49 11.81 10.15
N ARG A 123 4.84 11.76 11.44
CA ARG A 123 4.20 10.83 12.39
C ARG A 123 2.75 11.16 12.69
N CYS A 124 2.38 12.44 12.61
CA CYS A 124 1.01 12.89 12.80
C CYS A 124 0.56 13.53 11.49
N ILE A 125 -0.41 12.90 10.80
CA ILE A 125 -0.91 13.37 9.52
C ILE A 125 -2.34 13.90 9.70
N PRO A 126 -2.59 15.20 9.51
CA PRO A 126 -3.94 15.74 9.63
C PRO A 126 -4.84 15.20 8.52
N TYR A 127 -6.11 14.96 8.84
CA TYR A 127 -7.11 14.47 7.90
C TYR A 127 -7.26 15.40 6.70
N SER A 128 -7.18 16.71 6.89
CA SER A 128 -7.23 17.67 5.78
C SER A 128 -6.16 17.41 4.70
N LEU A 129 -4.94 17.03 5.13
CA LEU A 129 -3.88 16.70 4.19
C LEU A 129 -4.15 15.37 3.49
N LEU A 130 -4.63 14.36 4.22
CA LEU A 130 -5.01 13.07 3.64
C LEU A 130 -6.16 13.20 2.64
N LEU A 131 -7.20 13.97 2.97
CA LEU A 131 -8.33 14.24 2.08
C LEU A 131 -7.85 14.91 0.78
N GLU A 132 -6.94 15.88 0.88
CA GLU A 132 -6.41 16.58 -0.29
C GLU A 132 -5.49 15.68 -1.14
N GLU A 133 -4.55 14.97 -0.52
CA GLU A 133 -3.57 14.13 -1.24
C GLU A 133 -4.20 12.88 -1.86
N LEU A 134 -5.25 12.32 -1.22
CA LEU A 134 -5.94 11.11 -1.68
C LEU A 134 -7.18 11.41 -2.53
N ASP A 135 -7.52 12.69 -2.71
CA ASP A 135 -8.73 13.17 -3.40
C ASP A 135 -10.01 12.54 -2.81
N ILE A 136 -10.09 12.50 -1.48
CA ILE A 136 -11.22 11.95 -0.74
C ILE A 136 -12.05 13.11 -0.20
N ASN A 137 -13.34 13.12 -0.54
CA ASN A 137 -14.24 14.21 -0.16
C ASN A 137 -14.94 14.00 1.18
N ASN A 138 -14.79 12.81 1.78
CA ASN A 138 -15.54 12.41 2.96
C ASN A 138 -14.64 11.74 3.99
N VAL A 139 -14.74 12.22 5.23
CA VAL A 139 -13.96 11.69 6.36
C VAL A 139 -14.26 10.22 6.59
N ARG A 140 -15.51 9.77 6.43
CA ARG A 140 -15.85 8.35 6.63
C ARG A 140 -15.11 7.43 5.65
N ASP A 141 -15.03 7.83 4.38
CA ASP A 141 -14.32 7.06 3.35
C ASP A 141 -12.81 7.07 3.62
N LEU A 142 -12.26 8.18 4.12
CA LEU A 142 -10.87 8.24 4.57
C LEU A 142 -10.61 7.30 5.75
N GLU A 143 -11.47 7.29 6.76
CA GLU A 143 -11.34 6.42 7.92
C GLU A 143 -11.42 4.94 7.53
N ASP A 144 -12.34 4.58 6.63
CA ASP A 144 -12.45 3.21 6.09
C ASP A 144 -11.15 2.80 5.40
N LEU A 145 -10.59 3.67 4.54
CA LEU A 145 -9.31 3.42 3.86
C LEU A 145 -8.14 3.28 4.84
N ILE A 146 -8.11 4.10 5.90
CA ILE A 146 -7.08 3.99 6.94
C ILE A 146 -7.20 2.65 7.68
N ILE A 147 -8.41 2.24 8.02
CA ILE A 147 -8.67 0.95 8.67
C ILE A 147 -8.26 -0.20 7.74
N GLU A 148 -8.61 -0.13 6.44
CA GLU A 148 -8.17 -1.10 5.42
C GLU A 148 -6.64 -1.19 5.37
N ALA A 149 -5.94 -0.05 5.36
CA ALA A 149 -4.49 0.01 5.29
C ALA A 149 -3.81 -0.53 6.56
N ILE A 150 -4.36 -0.25 7.75
CA ILE A 150 -3.88 -0.82 9.02
C ILE A 150 -4.12 -2.33 9.05
N TYR A 151 -5.30 -2.78 8.61
CA TYR A 151 -5.65 -4.21 8.59
C TYR A 151 -4.79 -5.01 7.59
N ALA A 152 -4.40 -4.37 6.48
CA ALA A 152 -3.48 -4.92 5.50
C ALA A 152 -2.00 -4.84 5.92
N ASP A 153 -1.71 -4.41 7.16
CA ASP A 153 -0.36 -4.23 7.72
C ASP A 153 0.52 -3.27 6.89
N ILE A 154 -0.11 -2.34 6.16
CA ILE A 154 0.56 -1.37 5.29
C ILE A 154 1.09 -0.19 6.11
N ILE A 155 0.26 0.30 7.04
CA ILE A 155 0.61 1.36 7.99
C ILE A 155 0.30 0.90 9.41
N HIS A 156 1.12 1.36 10.36
CA HIS A 156 0.85 1.16 11.78
C HIS A 156 0.56 2.51 12.41
N GLY A 157 -0.67 2.69 12.88
CA GLY A 157 -1.13 3.93 13.49
C GLY A 157 -2.49 3.77 14.15
N LYS A 158 -2.98 4.87 14.73
CA LYS A 158 -4.29 5.02 15.36
C LYS A 158 -4.99 6.25 14.78
N LEU A 159 -6.29 6.11 14.62
CA LEU A 159 -7.16 7.21 14.23
C LEU A 159 -7.40 8.10 15.45
N ASP A 160 -6.97 9.36 15.40
CA ASP A 160 -7.31 10.37 16.39
C ASP A 160 -8.41 11.27 15.86
N GLN A 161 -9.64 10.80 16.05
CA GLN A 161 -10.85 11.48 15.61
C GLN A 161 -11.09 12.81 16.36
N LYS A 162 -10.49 13.00 17.55
CA LYS A 162 -10.62 14.27 18.31
C LYS A 162 -9.77 15.37 17.72
N ASN A 163 -8.56 15.02 17.30
CA ASN A 163 -7.62 15.96 16.67
C ASN A 163 -7.71 15.93 15.13
N SER A 164 -8.60 15.09 14.57
CA SER A 164 -8.75 14.88 13.12
C SER A 164 -7.40 14.57 12.45
N GLN A 165 -6.66 13.60 13.00
CA GLN A 165 -5.34 13.20 12.51
C GLN A 165 -5.11 11.69 12.65
N LEU A 166 -4.20 11.17 11.83
CA LEU A 166 -3.63 9.83 11.94
C LEU A 166 -2.32 9.92 12.73
N GLU A 167 -2.17 9.15 13.81
CA GLU A 167 -0.98 9.11 14.69
C GLU A 167 -0.35 7.72 14.79
#